data_AF-A0A379YM75-F1
#
_entry.id   AF-A0A379YM75-F1
#
_cell.length_a   1.000
_cell.length_b   1.000
_cell.length_c   1.000
_cell.angle_alpha   90.00
_cell.angle_beta   90.00
_cell.angle_gamma   90.00
#
_symmetry.space_group_name_H-M   'P 1'
#
loop_
_entity.id
_entity.type
_entity.pdbx_description
1 polymer ?
#
loop_
_entity_poly.entity_id
_entity_poly.type
_entity_poly.pdbx_seq_one_letter_code
_entity_poly.pdbx_strand_id
1 'polypeptide(L)'
;MLADEGEMNDHYTAWQILQAALRLDLIEAYIAREITLAELAQSAELSPRQCIRLVKRYRESGPAGLLSRRQGKPGNHQLKADIKAQALQLIRSRGRGMNPSAIWRILTTEYGLRISKETVRKMMIDEKTWRPRPSSKPESE
;
A
#
# COMPACT_ATOMS: atom_id res chain seq x y z
N MET A 1 -3.06 20.36 -13.66
CA MET A 1 -2.06 19.28 -13.51
C MET A 1 -2.28 18.66 -12.14
N LEU A 2 -3.13 17.63 -12.08
CA LEU A 2 -3.35 16.85 -10.85
C LEU A 2 -2.44 15.63 -11.01
N ALA A 3 -1.32 15.63 -10.27
CA ALA A 3 -0.43 14.49 -10.21
C ALA A 3 -1.21 13.31 -9.61
N ASP A 4 -1.05 12.21 -10.32
CA ASP A 4 -1.67 10.92 -10.17
C ASP A 4 -1.13 10.22 -8.91
N GLU A 5 -1.95 10.10 -7.85
CA GLU A 5 -1.59 9.27 -6.69
C GLU A 5 -1.66 7.77 -7.02
N GLY A 6 -2.16 7.38 -8.21
CA GLY A 6 -2.10 6.02 -8.74
C GLY A 6 -0.70 5.61 -9.18
N GLU A 7 0.09 6.52 -9.76
CA GLU A 7 1.44 6.25 -10.27
C GLU A 7 2.45 5.92 -9.15
N MET A 8 2.26 6.46 -7.94
CA MET A 8 3.19 6.24 -6.83
C MET A 8 3.11 4.82 -6.24
N ASN A 9 2.02 4.08 -6.48
CA ASN A 9 1.89 2.68 -6.06
C ASN A 9 2.47 1.70 -7.09
N ASP A 10 2.44 2.05 -8.37
CA ASP A 10 2.94 1.18 -9.45
C ASP A 10 4.46 1.07 -9.42
N HIS A 11 5.18 2.17 -9.13
CA HIS A 11 6.64 2.11 -8.98
C HIS A 11 7.07 1.25 -7.78
N TYR A 12 6.35 1.33 -6.65
CA TYR A 12 6.59 0.45 -5.50
C TYR A 12 6.28 -1.01 -5.80
N THR A 13 5.26 -1.28 -6.61
CA THR A 13 4.87 -2.63 -7.02
C THR A 13 5.89 -3.22 -7.99
N ALA A 14 6.28 -2.47 -9.02
CA ALA A 14 7.30 -2.88 -9.98
C ALA A 14 8.66 -3.10 -9.31
N TRP A 15 9.09 -2.17 -8.44
CA TRP A 15 10.35 -2.31 -7.69
C TRP A 15 10.30 -3.49 -6.71
N GLN A 16 9.18 -3.74 -6.02
CA GLN A 16 9.03 -4.91 -5.16
C GLN A 16 8.99 -6.22 -5.94
N ILE A 17 8.40 -6.23 -7.13
CA ILE A 17 8.40 -7.38 -8.05
C ILE A 17 9.82 -7.65 -8.55
N LEU A 18 10.53 -6.62 -9.01
CA LEU A 18 11.93 -6.73 -9.44
C LEU A 18 12.83 -7.20 -8.29
N GLN A 19 12.63 -6.65 -7.09
CA GLN A 19 13.40 -7.06 -5.91
C GLN A 19 13.03 -8.49 -5.45
N ALA A 20 11.79 -8.93 -5.66
CA ALA A 20 11.39 -10.32 -5.41
C ALA A 20 11.97 -11.29 -6.45
N ALA A 21 12.01 -10.87 -7.72
CA ALA A 21 12.63 -11.63 -8.81
C ALA A 21 14.15 -11.76 -8.61
N LEU A 22 14.86 -10.67 -8.27
CA LEU A 22 16.29 -10.74 -7.95
C LEU A 22 16.59 -11.68 -6.77
N ARG A 23 15.72 -11.70 -5.76
CA ARG A 23 15.84 -12.64 -4.64
C ARG A 23 15.57 -14.08 -5.06
N LEU A 24 14.70 -14.31 -6.05
CA LEU A 24 14.42 -15.63 -6.58
C LEU A 24 15.69 -16.22 -7.18
N ASP A 25 16.34 -15.50 -8.09
CA ASP A 25 17.55 -15.94 -8.77
C ASP A 25 18.66 -16.29 -7.76
N LEU A 26 18.88 -15.43 -6.76
CA LEU A 26 19.87 -15.66 -5.72
C LEU A 26 19.53 -16.86 -4.82
N ILE A 27 18.24 -17.07 -4.51
CA ILE A 27 17.81 -18.21 -3.69
C ILE A 27 17.92 -19.51 -4.48
N GLU A 28 17.61 -19.49 -5.78
CA GLU A 28 17.80 -20.64 -6.66
C GLU A 28 19.28 -21.01 -6.80
N ALA A 29 20.16 -20.02 -7.02
CA ALA A 29 21.61 -20.23 -7.03
C ALA A 29 22.12 -20.82 -5.69
N TYR A 30 21.60 -20.34 -4.55
CA TYR A 30 21.94 -20.90 -3.24
C TYR A 30 21.46 -22.35 -3.07
N ILE A 31 20.25 -22.67 -3.55
CA ILE A 31 19.69 -24.03 -3.50
C ILE A 31 20.47 -24.98 -4.43
N ALA A 32 20.88 -24.49 -5.61
CA ALA A 32 21.76 -25.18 -6.55
C ALA A 32 23.19 -25.35 -6.01
N ARG A 33 23.51 -24.75 -4.86
CA ARG A 33 24.84 -24.74 -4.21
C ARG A 33 25.92 -24.05 -5.05
N GLU A 34 25.53 -23.12 -5.90
CA GLU A 34 26.44 -22.30 -6.71
C GLU A 34 27.01 -21.14 -5.90
N ILE A 35 26.24 -20.64 -4.93
CA ILE A 35 26.66 -19.60 -3.99
C ILE A 35 26.48 -20.06 -2.54
N THR A 36 27.28 -19.48 -1.66
CA THR A 36 27.21 -19.65 -0.22
C THR A 36 26.11 -18.77 0.40
N LEU A 37 25.78 -19.05 1.66
CA LEU A 37 24.82 -18.22 2.42
C LEU A 37 25.35 -16.79 2.64
N ALA A 38 26.68 -16.62 2.73
CA ALA A 38 27.32 -15.32 2.91
C ALA A 38 27.21 -14.47 1.64
N GLU A 39 27.45 -15.07 0.47
CA GLU A 39 27.29 -14.41 -0.83
C GLU A 39 25.82 -14.05 -1.08
N LEU A 40 24.88 -14.96 -0.81
CA LEU A 40 23.45 -14.66 -0.86
C LEU A 40 23.08 -13.45 0.02
N ALA A 41 23.56 -13.42 1.27
CA ALA A 41 23.30 -12.34 2.20
C ALA A 41 23.86 -11.00 1.72
N GLN A 42 25.08 -11.01 1.18
CA GLN A 42 25.73 -9.83 0.63
C GLN A 42 25.00 -9.31 -0.61
N SER A 43 24.73 -10.17 -1.59
CA SER A 43 24.06 -9.81 -2.85
C SER A 43 22.61 -9.37 -2.66
N ALA A 44 21.90 -9.95 -1.68
CA ALA A 44 20.52 -9.57 -1.38
C ALA A 44 20.40 -8.37 -0.42
N GLU A 45 21.53 -7.87 0.12
CA GLU A 45 21.58 -6.86 1.19
C GLU A 45 20.72 -7.23 2.42
N LEU A 46 20.76 -8.51 2.80
CA LEU A 46 19.98 -9.07 3.89
C LEU A 46 20.89 -9.74 4.91
N SER A 47 20.46 -9.79 6.16
CA SER A 47 21.15 -10.60 7.16
C SER A 47 21.07 -12.10 6.80
N PRO A 48 22.07 -12.91 7.18
CA PRO A 48 22.03 -14.36 6.98
C PRO A 48 20.77 -15.03 7.54
N ARG A 49 20.25 -14.52 8.67
CA ARG A 49 18.99 -15.01 9.27
C ARG A 49 17.77 -14.73 8.39
N GLN A 50 17.70 -13.55 7.76
CA GLN A 50 16.63 -13.23 6.82
C GLN A 50 16.71 -14.14 5.58
N CYS A 51 17.91 -14.40 5.07
CA CYS A 51 18.14 -15.32 3.96
C CYS A 51 17.68 -16.75 4.29
N ILE A 52 18.08 -17.30 5.44
CA ILE A 52 17.61 -18.63 5.89
C ILE A 52 16.07 -18.68 5.93
N ARG A 53 15.43 -17.63 6.46
CA ARG A 53 13.97 -17.55 6.52
C ARG A 53 13.32 -17.51 5.14
N LEU A 54 13.93 -16.83 4.17
CA LEU A 54 13.45 -16.79 2.79
C LEU A 54 13.61 -18.15 2.11
N VAL A 55 14.78 -18.79 2.24
CA VAL A 55 15.02 -20.15 1.70
C VAL A 55 14.02 -21.15 2.29
N LYS A 56 13.75 -21.09 3.59
CA LYS A 56 12.74 -21.94 4.23
C LYS A 56 11.36 -21.76 3.59
N ARG A 57 10.93 -20.51 3.39
CA ARG A 57 9.64 -20.20 2.74
C ARG A 57 9.60 -20.65 1.28
N TYR A 58 10.70 -20.49 0.57
CA TYR A 58 10.82 -20.97 -0.81
C TYR A 58 10.65 -22.48 -0.88
N ARG A 59 11.26 -23.23 0.05
CA ARG A 59 11.06 -24.70 0.11
C ARG A 59 9.62 -25.10 0.45
N GLU A 60 8.91 -24.31 1.23
CA GLU A 60 7.53 -24.58 1.64
C GLU A 60 6.48 -24.20 0.58
N SER A 61 6.73 -23.16 -0.21
CA SER A 61 5.70 -22.55 -1.08
C SER A 61 6.22 -22.09 -2.45
N GLY A 62 7.44 -22.49 -2.82
CA GLY A 62 8.09 -22.08 -4.06
C GLY A 62 8.31 -20.57 -4.17
N PRO A 63 8.36 -20.02 -5.40
CA PRO A 63 8.52 -18.58 -5.64
C PRO A 63 7.47 -17.71 -4.93
N ALA A 64 6.24 -18.21 -4.76
CA ALA A 64 5.17 -17.50 -4.06
C ALA A 64 5.50 -17.24 -2.57
N GLY A 65 6.39 -18.03 -1.97
CA GLY A 65 6.86 -17.84 -0.59
C GLY A 65 7.77 -16.63 -0.38
N LEU A 66 8.33 -16.07 -1.46
CA LEU A 66 9.20 -14.89 -1.44
C LEU A 66 8.42 -13.57 -1.49
N LEU A 67 7.18 -13.64 -1.98
CA LEU A 67 6.27 -12.51 -1.99
C LEU A 67 5.95 -12.07 -0.55
N SER A 68 5.74 -10.76 -0.37
CA SER A 68 5.33 -10.25 0.93
C SER A 68 3.98 -10.86 1.30
N ARG A 69 3.85 -11.40 2.51
CA ARG A 69 2.54 -11.91 3.00
C ARG A 69 1.47 -10.82 3.10
N ARG A 70 1.86 -9.54 3.01
CA ARG A 70 0.96 -8.39 2.93
C ARG A 70 0.57 -8.04 1.50
N GLN A 71 1.28 -8.55 0.50
CA GLN A 71 0.97 -8.32 -0.91
C GLN A 71 -0.44 -8.86 -1.21
N GLY A 72 -1.29 -8.02 -1.77
CA GLY A 72 -2.69 -8.33 -2.06
C GLY A 72 -3.62 -8.39 -0.84
N LYS A 73 -3.12 -8.23 0.40
CA LYS A 73 -3.99 -8.24 1.59
C LYS A 73 -4.45 -6.83 1.96
N PRO A 74 -5.74 -6.64 2.24
CA PRO A 74 -6.22 -5.39 2.82
C PRO A 74 -5.48 -5.12 4.13
N GLY A 75 -5.04 -3.88 4.35
CA GLY A 75 -4.37 -3.50 5.59
C GLY A 75 -5.29 -3.67 6.80
N ASN A 76 -4.73 -3.94 7.99
CA ASN A 76 -5.54 -4.14 9.21
C ASN A 76 -6.47 -2.97 9.56
N HIS A 77 -6.21 -1.77 9.05
CA HIS A 77 -7.03 -0.57 9.22
C HIS A 77 -7.96 -0.28 8.03
N GLN A 78 -8.10 -1.22 7.10
CA GLN A 78 -9.00 -1.07 5.97
C GLN A 78 -10.45 -1.08 6.47
N LEU A 79 -11.20 -0.05 6.07
CA LEU A 79 -12.64 0.01 6.31
C LEU A 79 -13.30 -1.25 5.74
N LYS A 80 -14.25 -1.82 6.49
CA LYS A 80 -15.12 -2.88 5.98
C LYS A 80 -15.74 -2.42 4.66
N ALA A 81 -15.80 -3.34 3.67
CA ALA A 81 -16.24 -3.02 2.32
C ALA A 81 -17.61 -2.32 2.31
N ASP A 82 -18.55 -2.79 3.14
CA ASP A 82 -19.90 -2.21 3.25
C ASP A 82 -19.89 -0.77 3.75
N ILE A 83 -19.07 -0.47 4.77
CA ILE A 83 -18.91 0.88 5.33
C ILE A 83 -18.31 1.81 4.28
N LYS A 84 -17.30 1.33 3.54
CA LYS A 84 -16.69 2.09 2.45
C LYS A 84 -17.70 2.36 1.33
N ALA A 85 -18.50 1.38 0.94
CA ALA A 85 -19.50 1.52 -0.09
C ALA A 85 -20.57 2.55 0.26
N GLN A 86 -21.11 2.50 1.50
CA GLN A 86 -22.07 3.47 2.00
C GLN A 86 -21.49 4.90 2.02
N ALA A 87 -20.26 5.05 2.51
CA ALA A 87 -19.59 6.34 2.53
C ALA A 87 -19.37 6.92 1.13
N LEU A 88 -18.95 6.09 0.17
CA LEU A 88 -18.75 6.50 -1.23
C LEU A 88 -20.07 6.90 -1.91
N GLN A 89 -21.17 6.19 -1.64
CA GLN A 89 -22.47 6.55 -2.18
C GLN A 89 -22.92 7.95 -1.74
N LEU A 90 -22.71 8.29 -0.47
CA LEU A 90 -22.98 9.63 0.05
C LEU A 90 -22.05 10.68 -0.57
N ILE A 91 -20.75 10.39 -0.65
CA ILE A 91 -19.77 11.32 -1.24
C ILE A 91 -20.10 11.62 -2.70
N ARG A 92 -20.51 10.62 -3.49
CA ARG A 92 -20.89 10.82 -4.89
C ARG A 92 -22.16 11.67 -5.04
N SER A 93 -23.15 11.44 -4.17
CA SER A 93 -24.43 12.15 -4.25
C SER A 93 -24.37 13.58 -3.69
N ARG A 94 -23.62 13.82 -2.61
CA ARG A 94 -23.64 15.07 -1.84
C ARG A 94 -22.27 15.71 -1.57
N GLY A 95 -21.18 15.06 -1.96
CA GLY A 95 -19.81 15.53 -1.66
C GLY A 95 -19.41 16.79 -2.41
N ARG A 96 -20.01 17.09 -3.57
CA ARG A 96 -19.69 18.30 -4.34
C ARG A 96 -20.11 19.55 -3.60
N GLY A 97 -19.18 20.48 -3.41
CA GLY A 97 -19.43 21.76 -2.73
C GLY A 97 -19.44 21.67 -1.20
N MET A 98 -19.36 20.48 -0.61
CA MET A 98 -19.22 20.32 0.84
C MET A 98 -17.75 20.14 1.23
N ASN A 99 -17.39 20.64 2.41
CA ASN A 99 -16.07 20.38 2.97
C ASN A 99 -16.02 18.98 3.62
N PRO A 100 -14.83 18.36 3.74
CA PRO A 100 -14.69 17.02 4.34
C PRO A 100 -15.20 16.91 5.77
N SER A 101 -15.20 18.01 6.53
CA SER A 101 -15.74 18.03 7.89
C SER A 101 -17.27 17.88 7.91
N ALA A 102 -17.96 18.48 6.95
CA ALA A 102 -19.41 18.41 6.81
C ALA A 102 -19.84 16.99 6.40
N ILE A 103 -19.19 16.41 5.39
CA ILE A 103 -19.46 15.03 4.98
C ILE A 103 -19.14 14.05 6.11
N TRP A 104 -18.04 14.23 6.82
CA TRP A 104 -17.70 13.40 7.98
C TRP A 104 -18.82 13.44 9.04
N ARG A 105 -19.34 14.63 9.36
CA ARG A 105 -20.44 14.78 10.32
C ARG A 105 -21.70 14.03 9.87
N ILE A 106 -22.09 14.16 8.60
CA ILE A 106 -23.25 13.44 8.05
C ILE A 106 -23.03 11.93 8.17
N LEU A 107 -21.86 11.41 7.77
CA LEU A 107 -21.52 9.99 7.85
C LEU A 107 -21.56 9.46 9.29
N THR A 108 -21.10 10.24 10.27
CA THR A 108 -21.10 9.82 11.68
C THR A 108 -22.47 9.94 12.34
N THR A 109 -23.24 10.98 12.02
CA THR A 109 -24.47 11.34 12.73
C THR A 109 -25.70 10.70 12.09
N GLU A 110 -25.84 10.77 10.77
CA GLU A 110 -27.01 10.22 10.07
C GLU A 110 -26.83 8.73 9.75
N TYR A 111 -25.61 8.31 9.43
CA TYR A 111 -25.31 6.93 9.01
C TYR A 111 -24.61 6.10 10.09
N GLY A 112 -24.28 6.68 11.25
CA GLY A 112 -23.65 5.97 12.37
C GLY A 112 -22.26 5.39 12.07
N LEU A 113 -21.60 5.83 11.00
CA LEU A 113 -20.35 5.23 10.54
C LEU A 113 -19.16 5.69 11.39
N ARG A 114 -18.42 4.72 11.95
CA ARG A 114 -17.16 4.98 12.67
C ARG A 114 -16.00 5.14 11.70
N ILE A 115 -15.90 6.33 11.08
CA ILE A 115 -14.86 6.69 10.12
C ILE A 115 -14.13 7.94 10.62
N SER A 116 -12.81 7.99 10.46
CA SER A 116 -12.03 9.19 10.78
C SER A 116 -12.26 10.28 9.73
N LYS A 117 -12.16 11.54 10.14
CA LYS A 117 -12.25 12.69 9.23
C LYS A 117 -11.21 12.63 8.10
N GLU A 118 -10.02 12.11 8.38
CA GLU A 118 -8.95 11.97 7.38
C GLU A 118 -9.30 10.93 6.32
N THR A 119 -9.93 9.81 6.70
CA THR A 119 -10.40 8.81 5.74
C THR A 119 -11.48 9.38 4.81
N VAL A 120 -12.39 10.21 5.34
CA VAL A 120 -13.39 10.93 4.52
C VAL A 120 -12.72 11.87 3.54
N ARG A 121 -11.72 12.65 3.98
CA ARG A 121 -10.95 13.56 3.11
C ARG A 121 -10.32 12.79 1.95
N LYS A 122 -9.64 11.68 2.22
CA LYS A 122 -9.01 10.84 1.18
C LYS A 122 -10.04 10.31 0.19
N MET A 123 -11.17 9.77 0.67
CA MET A 123 -12.25 9.30 -0.20
C MET A 123 -12.83 10.41 -1.10
N MET A 124 -12.93 11.65 -0.59
CA MET A 124 -13.40 12.78 -1.39
C MET A 124 -12.37 13.24 -2.44
N ILE A 125 -11.07 13.09 -2.17
CA ILE A 125 -9.99 13.37 -3.13
C ILE A 125 -10.01 12.32 -4.24
N ASP A 126 -10.10 11.04 -3.89
CA ASP A 126 -10.18 9.93 -4.84
C ASP A 126 -11.40 10.07 -5.78
N GLU A 127 -12.56 10.44 -5.22
CA GLU A 127 -13.80 10.71 -5.98
C GLU A 127 -13.82 12.08 -6.66
N LYS A 128 -12.71 12.85 -6.60
CA LYS A 128 -12.54 14.18 -7.20
C LYS A 128 -13.61 15.20 -6.79
N THR A 129 -14.27 14.99 -5.65
CA THR A 129 -15.29 15.90 -5.09
C THR A 129 -14.69 17.01 -4.23
N TRP A 130 -13.45 16.83 -3.78
CA TRP A 130 -12.69 17.81 -3.01
C TRP A 130 -11.27 17.95 -3.52
N ARG A 131 -10.76 19.18 -3.62
CA ARG A 131 -9.37 19.45 -3.97
C ARG A 131 -8.59 19.84 -2.71
N PRO A 132 -7.45 19.20 -2.41
CA PRO A 132 -6.63 19.60 -1.28
C PRO A 132 -6.09 21.01 -1.52
N ARG A 133 -5.99 21.79 -0.45
CA ARG A 133 -5.32 23.09 -0.50
C ARG A 133 -3.83 22.84 -0.73
N PRO A 134 -3.16 23.57 -1.65
CA PRO A 134 -1.71 23.50 -1.76
C PRO A 134 -1.09 23.83 -0.40
N SER A 135 -0.10 23.04 0.03
CA SER A 135 0.70 23.42 1.19
C SER A 135 1.50 24.67 0.82
N SER A 136 1.22 25.80 1.47
CA SER A 136 2.07 26.97 1.41
C SER A 136 3.32 26.69 2.23
N LYS A 137 4.28 25.93 1.69
CA LYS A 137 5.65 26.04 2.16
C LYS A 137 6.23 27.27 1.43
N PRO A 138 6.65 28.33 2.14
CA PRO A 138 7.56 29.28 1.52
C PRO A 138 8.82 28.51 1.14
N GLU A 139 9.26 28.66 -0.10
CA GLU A 139 10.57 28.20 -0.54
C GLU A 139 11.60 28.88 0.38
N SER A 140 12.25 28.09 1.22
CA SER A 140 13.40 28.54 2.01
C SER A 140 14.56 28.74 1.04
N GLU A 141 14.93 30.00 0.84
CA GLU A 141 16.07 30.51 0.09
C GLU A 141 17.42 30.10 0.71
#